data_AF-A0A2G2WBI0-F1
#
_entry.id   AF-A0A2G2WBI0-F1
#
_cell.length_a   1.000
_cell.length_b   1.000
_cell.length_c   1.000
_cell.angle_alpha   90.00
_cell.angle_beta   90.00
_cell.angle_gamma   90.00
#
_symmetry.space_group_name_H-M   'P 1'
#
loop_
_entity.id
_entity.type
_entity.pdbx_description
1 polymer ?
#
loop_
_entity_poly.entity_id
_entity_poly.type
_entity_poly.pdbx_seq_one_letter_code
_entity_poly.pdbx_strand_id
1 'polypeptide(L)'
;MTVWRHGSSEDELVLLILSLAARRVERRNADLALMEEGCGAMDGVGVHAWYGVGVGILQETKMPVVIGNLKEATHPDTLKAAVAEFISMLTYIFAAEGFAASSRLTSGESTVQSGMIAAAINHSFALYVAVLMSTNKSGGHVNPAVTFGAFIGGHITLYRSILYWIAQLLGSIVACLLLKYSVGDGEVSSFPPTPRNAVVFEIVTTFGLVYTVYATSIDPKRSNSCVIIAPIAIGFTVCANILSGGTLFGAAMNPAGLFGQAIVSWTWNNHWVHWLGTFVGAAIASLVYETIFITNKSDDDWPLPIIICGTYSTEGNSIESLRQKFLPC
;
A
#
# COMPACT_ATOMS: atom_id res chain seq x y z
N MET A 1 -41.88 24.76 13.42
CA MET A 1 -41.17 24.70 12.12
C MET A 1 -39.73 24.34 12.42
N THR A 2 -39.41 23.05 12.29
CA THR A 2 -38.14 22.45 12.68
C THR A 2 -37.22 22.45 11.45
N VAL A 3 -36.08 23.12 11.55
CA VAL A 3 -35.06 23.17 10.50
C VAL A 3 -34.22 21.90 10.56
N TRP A 4 -34.27 21.12 9.49
CA TRP A 4 -33.45 19.93 9.26
C TRP A 4 -31.97 20.32 9.06
N ARG A 5 -31.08 19.70 9.86
CA ARG A 5 -29.64 19.67 9.61
C ARG A 5 -29.33 18.51 8.65
N HIS A 6 -28.70 18.80 7.52
CA HIS A 6 -27.99 17.81 6.71
C HIS A 6 -26.58 17.63 7.28
N GLY A 7 -26.34 16.52 7.97
CA GLY A 7 -25.01 15.96 8.19
C GLY A 7 -24.88 14.74 7.30
N SER A 8 -23.85 14.67 6.47
CA SER A 8 -23.65 13.56 5.53
C SER A 8 -23.13 12.33 6.28
N SER A 9 -23.60 11.14 5.93
CA SER A 9 -23.14 9.86 6.50
C SER A 9 -21.66 9.56 6.24
N GLU A 10 -21.02 10.33 5.36
CA GLU A 10 -19.61 10.18 4.97
C GLU A 10 -18.68 10.84 6.00
N ASP A 11 -19.11 11.98 6.57
CA ASP A 11 -18.40 12.65 7.67
C ASP A 11 -18.40 11.78 8.93
N GLU A 12 -19.50 11.07 9.21
CA GLU A 12 -19.61 10.21 10.38
C GLU A 12 -18.68 8.99 10.31
N LEU A 13 -18.47 8.39 9.13
CA LEU A 13 -17.56 7.25 8.96
C LEU A 13 -16.09 7.66 9.10
N VAL A 14 -15.70 8.78 8.50
CA VAL A 14 -14.34 9.33 8.63
C VAL A 14 -14.08 9.77 10.07
N LEU A 15 -15.03 10.45 10.70
CA LEU A 15 -14.95 10.82 12.12
C LEU A 15 -14.98 9.60 13.04
N LEU A 16 -15.70 8.52 12.68
CA LEU A 16 -15.67 7.27 13.44
C LEU A 16 -14.30 6.63 13.36
N ILE A 17 -13.70 6.50 12.17
CA ILE A 17 -12.36 5.92 11.99
C ILE A 17 -11.29 6.78 12.69
N LEU A 18 -11.32 8.10 12.49
CA LEU A 18 -10.41 9.04 13.17
C LEU A 18 -10.62 9.04 14.69
N SER A 19 -11.86 8.92 15.17
CA SER A 19 -12.15 8.84 16.61
C SER A 19 -11.74 7.51 17.22
N LEU A 20 -11.81 6.40 16.47
CA LEU A 20 -11.33 5.09 16.92
C LEU A 20 -9.80 5.09 17.00
N ALA A 21 -9.13 5.72 16.01
CA ALA A 21 -7.68 5.93 16.04
C ALA A 21 -7.26 6.87 17.19
N ALA A 22 -7.96 7.98 17.41
CA ALA A 22 -7.69 8.93 18.49
C ALA A 22 -7.96 8.32 19.88
N ARG A 23 -9.06 7.58 20.06
CA ARG A 23 -9.38 6.85 21.32
C ARG A 23 -8.40 5.71 21.60
N ARG A 24 -7.68 5.21 20.58
CA ARG A 24 -6.58 4.24 20.75
C ARG A 24 -5.32 4.94 21.26
N VAL A 25 -5.06 6.17 20.80
CA VAL A 25 -3.96 7.03 21.26
C VAL A 25 -4.16 7.55 22.68
N GLU A 26 -5.39 7.93 23.04
CA GLU A 26 -5.70 8.48 24.37
C GLU A 26 -5.65 7.40 25.46
N ARG A 27 -6.12 6.18 25.16
CA ARG A 27 -5.98 5.02 26.06
C ARG A 27 -4.51 4.64 26.32
N ARG A 28 -3.64 4.76 25.33
CA ARG A 28 -2.19 4.58 25.49
C ARG A 28 -1.56 5.57 26.48
N ASN A 29 -2.02 6.82 26.53
CA ASN A 29 -1.49 7.80 27.48
C ASN A 29 -2.00 7.56 28.92
N ALA A 30 -3.22 7.03 29.07
CA ALA A 30 -3.76 6.64 30.37
C ALA A 30 -3.06 5.38 30.93
N ASP A 31 -2.80 4.38 30.08
CA ASP A 31 -2.12 3.14 30.50
C ASP A 31 -0.65 3.40 30.88
N LEU A 32 0.04 4.34 30.22
CA LEU A 32 1.39 4.76 30.59
C LEU A 32 1.44 5.50 31.94
N ALA A 33 0.42 6.33 32.24
CA ALA A 33 0.30 6.99 33.54
C ALA A 33 0.05 5.99 34.68
N LEU A 34 -0.73 4.93 34.42
CA LEU A 34 -0.98 3.86 35.39
C LEU A 34 0.24 2.95 35.60
N MET A 35 1.11 2.78 34.59
CA MET A 35 2.36 2.04 34.74
C MET A 35 3.43 2.81 35.54
N GLU A 36 3.46 4.15 35.48
CA GLU A 36 4.29 4.97 36.38
C GLU A 36 3.83 4.90 37.84
N GLU A 37 2.52 4.81 38.09
CA GLU A 37 1.99 4.63 39.45
C GLU A 37 2.19 3.20 39.99
N GLY A 38 2.16 2.18 39.13
CA GLY A 38 2.33 0.77 39.51
C GLY A 38 3.76 0.30 39.76
N CYS A 39 4.78 1.02 39.26
CA CYS A 39 6.19 0.67 39.50
C CYS A 39 6.67 1.02 40.92
N GLY A 40 5.86 1.74 41.70
CA GLY A 40 6.16 2.13 43.09
C GLY A 40 5.76 1.12 44.16
N ALA A 41 5.06 0.04 43.84
CA ALA A 41 4.57 -0.87 44.88
C ALA A 41 4.30 -2.28 44.34
N MET A 42 5.24 -3.23 44.45
CA MET A 42 4.92 -4.65 44.68
C MET A 42 6.11 -5.39 45.31
N ASP A 43 6.05 -5.54 46.64
CA ASP A 43 6.64 -6.65 47.37
C ASP A 43 5.67 -7.84 47.34
N GLY A 44 6.17 -9.02 46.95
CA GLY A 44 5.73 -10.31 47.52
C GLY A 44 4.41 -10.96 47.07
N VAL A 45 4.59 -12.19 46.56
CA VAL A 45 3.70 -13.38 46.66
C VAL A 45 2.50 -13.45 45.69
N GLY A 46 2.47 -14.58 44.97
CA GLY A 46 1.57 -14.84 43.86
C GLY A 46 0.12 -15.17 44.21
N VAL A 47 -0.74 -14.98 43.20
CA VAL A 47 -2.06 -15.59 43.09
C VAL A 47 -2.25 -16.02 41.64
N HIS A 48 -2.38 -17.33 41.45
CA HIS A 48 -2.70 -17.98 40.18
C HIS A 48 -4.20 -17.86 39.84
N ALA A 49 -4.45 -17.74 38.53
CA ALA A 49 -5.61 -18.25 37.79
C ALA A 49 -6.97 -17.54 37.96
N TRP A 50 -7.71 -17.50 36.84
CA TRP A 50 -9.00 -16.85 36.57
C TRP A 50 -9.01 -15.40 36.07
N TYR A 51 -8.22 -15.08 35.04
CA TYR A 51 -8.57 -14.05 34.03
C TYR A 51 -8.15 -14.44 32.59
N GLY A 52 -7.90 -15.74 32.35
CA GLY A 52 -7.60 -16.26 31.01
C GLY A 52 -8.89 -16.49 30.23
N VAL A 53 -8.97 -15.91 29.03
CA VAL A 53 -9.89 -16.17 27.88
C VAL A 53 -10.51 -14.88 27.31
N GLY A 54 -10.73 -13.82 28.10
CA GLY A 54 -11.39 -12.58 27.61
C GLY A 54 -10.51 -11.33 27.44
N VAL A 55 -9.34 -11.29 28.10
CA VAL A 55 -8.50 -10.06 28.19
C VAL A 55 -7.21 -10.18 27.36
N GLY A 56 -6.89 -11.38 26.86
CA GLY A 56 -5.70 -11.64 26.03
C GLY A 56 -5.79 -11.21 24.57
N ILE A 57 -6.93 -10.68 24.10
CA ILE A 57 -7.10 -10.23 22.69
C ILE A 57 -6.69 -8.75 22.49
N LEU A 58 -6.47 -8.01 23.58
CA LEU A 58 -6.15 -6.56 23.49
C LEU A 58 -4.71 -6.21 23.90
N GLN A 59 -3.93 -7.19 24.36
CA GLN A 59 -2.53 -7.02 24.73
C GLN A 59 -1.64 -7.19 23.48
N GLU A 60 -1.02 -6.10 23.03
CA GLU A 60 0.09 -6.02 22.07
C GLU A 60 -0.16 -6.31 20.57
N THR A 61 -1.04 -5.54 19.92
CA THR A 61 -0.81 -5.16 18.52
C THR A 61 -0.09 -3.81 18.46
N LYS A 62 1.22 -3.81 18.81
CA LYS A 62 2.11 -2.68 18.52
C LYS A 62 2.39 -2.69 17.02
N MET A 63 1.50 -2.13 16.20
CA MET A 63 1.84 -1.77 14.81
C MET A 63 2.71 -0.52 14.87
N PRO A 64 4.05 -0.60 14.69
CA PRO A 64 4.88 0.57 14.81
C PRO A 64 4.84 1.27 13.45
N VAL A 65 3.94 2.23 13.29
CA VAL A 65 4.09 3.20 12.19
C VAL A 65 5.45 3.88 12.40
N VAL A 66 6.38 3.65 11.48
CA VAL A 66 7.76 4.14 11.61
C VAL A 66 7.91 5.46 10.88
N ILE A 67 8.25 6.53 11.60
CA ILE A 67 8.50 7.83 10.97
C ILE A 67 9.79 7.79 10.12
N GLY A 68 10.83 7.13 10.63
CA GLY A 68 12.16 7.10 10.00
C GLY A 68 13.03 8.30 10.39
N ASN A 69 14.15 8.49 9.70
CA ASN A 69 15.10 9.59 9.92
C ASN A 69 15.22 10.43 8.64
N LEU A 70 15.33 11.75 8.74
CA LEU A 70 15.53 12.64 7.59
C LEU A 70 16.74 12.25 6.73
N LYS A 71 17.82 11.71 7.34
CA LYS A 71 18.99 11.21 6.60
C LYS A 71 18.66 10.03 5.67
N GLU A 72 17.60 9.27 5.98
CA GLU A 72 17.11 8.19 5.11
C GLU A 72 16.68 8.73 3.75
N ALA A 73 16.06 9.92 3.71
CA ALA A 73 15.56 10.52 2.48
C ALA A 73 16.69 10.83 1.49
N THR A 74 17.90 11.09 1.99
CA THR A 74 19.10 11.34 1.18
C THR A 74 19.97 10.10 0.99
N HIS A 75 19.62 8.97 1.60
CA HIS A 75 20.43 7.76 1.51
C HIS A 75 20.44 7.21 0.07
N PRO A 76 21.59 6.82 -0.49
CA PRO A 76 21.69 6.39 -1.89
C PRO A 76 20.71 5.27 -2.26
N ASP A 77 20.46 4.31 -1.38
CA ASP A 77 19.55 3.21 -1.67
C ASP A 77 18.07 3.64 -1.63
N THR A 78 17.72 4.61 -0.79
CA THR A 78 16.38 5.23 -0.81
C THR A 78 16.16 5.99 -2.10
N LEU A 79 17.17 6.74 -2.56
CA LEU A 79 17.10 7.46 -3.83
C LEU A 79 17.00 6.51 -5.03
N LYS A 80 17.80 5.42 -5.05
CA LYS A 80 17.69 4.37 -6.08
C LYS A 80 16.31 3.72 -6.07
N ALA A 81 15.74 3.47 -4.89
CA ALA A 81 14.39 2.92 -4.77
C ALA A 81 13.32 3.88 -5.29
N ALA A 82 13.43 5.18 -4.97
CA ALA A 82 12.53 6.20 -5.52
C ALA A 82 12.65 6.30 -7.05
N VAL A 83 13.87 6.24 -7.61
CA VAL A 83 14.07 6.18 -9.07
C VAL A 83 13.42 4.92 -9.67
N ALA A 84 13.52 3.77 -9.00
CA ALA A 84 12.87 2.54 -9.44
C ALA A 84 11.34 2.68 -9.47
N GLU A 85 10.73 3.30 -8.44
CA GLU A 85 9.30 3.62 -8.39
C GLU A 85 8.86 4.61 -9.49
N PHE A 86 9.70 5.60 -9.80
CA PHE A 86 9.44 6.52 -10.90
C PHE A 86 9.43 5.79 -12.25
N ILE A 87 10.46 4.99 -12.53
CA ILE A 87 10.59 4.27 -13.81
C ILE A 87 9.47 3.23 -13.97
N SER A 88 9.16 2.48 -12.90
CA SER A 88 8.09 1.48 -12.95
C SER A 88 6.72 2.12 -13.12
N MET A 89 6.42 3.21 -12.42
CA MET A 89 5.15 3.93 -12.59
C MET A 89 5.03 4.54 -13.99
N LEU A 90 6.11 5.14 -14.51
CA LEU A 90 6.14 5.63 -15.88
C LEU A 90 5.83 4.51 -16.86
N THR A 91 6.50 3.37 -16.73
CA THR A 91 6.32 2.20 -17.60
C THR A 91 4.89 1.66 -17.53
N TYR A 92 4.34 1.56 -16.30
CA TYR A 92 2.98 1.10 -16.06
C TYR A 92 1.96 2.00 -16.77
N ILE A 93 1.97 3.30 -16.46
CA ILE A 93 0.97 4.24 -16.98
C ILE A 93 1.12 4.46 -18.48
N PHE A 94 2.35 4.49 -19.00
CA PHE A 94 2.57 4.62 -20.44
C PHE A 94 1.96 3.44 -21.21
N ALA A 95 2.17 2.21 -20.75
CA ALA A 95 1.59 1.03 -21.39
C ALA A 95 0.07 0.93 -21.17
N ALA A 96 -0.39 1.18 -19.95
CA ALA A 96 -1.80 1.13 -19.56
C ALA A 96 -2.66 2.11 -20.38
N GLU A 97 -2.29 3.39 -20.35
CA GLU A 97 -3.05 4.45 -21.01
C GLU A 97 -2.74 4.54 -22.51
N GLY A 98 -1.57 4.06 -22.96
CA GLY A 98 -1.27 3.93 -24.37
C GLY A 98 -2.24 3.00 -25.10
N PHE A 99 -2.67 1.92 -24.45
CA PHE A 99 -3.73 1.06 -24.98
C PHE A 99 -5.08 1.80 -25.09
N ALA A 100 -5.46 2.56 -24.06
CA ALA A 100 -6.69 3.33 -24.06
C ALA A 100 -6.69 4.39 -25.17
N ALA A 101 -5.56 5.08 -25.36
CA ALA A 101 -5.38 6.06 -26.43
C ALA A 101 -5.42 5.41 -27.83
N SER A 102 -4.69 4.31 -28.03
CA SER A 102 -4.72 3.54 -29.28
C SER A 102 -6.12 3.04 -29.63
N SER A 103 -6.86 2.54 -28.64
CA SER A 103 -8.23 2.08 -28.81
C SER A 103 -9.16 3.19 -29.29
N ARG A 104 -9.00 4.43 -28.82
CA ARG A 104 -9.80 5.58 -29.28
C ARG A 104 -9.50 6.00 -30.72
N LEU A 105 -8.25 5.83 -31.17
CA LEU A 105 -7.84 6.17 -32.54
C LEU A 105 -8.21 5.09 -33.57
N THR A 106 -8.35 3.84 -33.14
CA THR A 106 -8.51 2.68 -34.04
C THR A 106 -9.88 2.01 -33.95
N SER A 107 -10.77 2.45 -33.05
CA SER A 107 -12.09 1.84 -32.84
C SER A 107 -13.08 2.20 -33.95
N GLY A 108 -12.97 1.49 -35.08
CA GLY A 108 -14.13 1.12 -35.86
C GLY A 108 -14.91 0.02 -35.13
N GLU A 109 -16.17 0.26 -34.77
CA GLU A 109 -17.16 -0.73 -34.31
C GLU A 109 -16.77 -1.69 -33.16
N SER A 110 -15.86 -1.34 -32.25
CA SER A 110 -15.57 -2.19 -31.10
C SER A 110 -16.66 -2.08 -30.02
N THR A 111 -17.14 -3.22 -29.51
CA THR A 111 -18.11 -3.23 -28.41
C THR A 111 -17.45 -2.79 -27.09
N VAL A 112 -18.22 -2.16 -26.21
CA VAL A 112 -17.77 -1.76 -24.86
C VAL A 112 -17.18 -2.95 -24.08
N GLN A 113 -17.75 -4.15 -24.27
CA GLN A 113 -17.29 -5.36 -23.59
C GLN A 113 -15.93 -5.86 -24.09
N SER A 114 -15.69 -5.86 -25.40
CA SER A 114 -14.37 -6.22 -25.96
C SER A 114 -13.28 -5.24 -25.54
N GLY A 115 -13.60 -3.94 -25.46
CA GLY A 115 -12.66 -2.91 -25.00
C GLY A 115 -12.28 -3.08 -23.52
N MET A 116 -13.25 -3.42 -22.66
CA MET A 116 -13.01 -3.64 -21.24
C MET A 116 -12.10 -4.85 -20.97
N ILE A 117 -12.30 -5.97 -21.68
CA ILE A 117 -11.46 -7.17 -21.52
C ILE A 117 -10.01 -6.86 -21.91
N ALA A 118 -9.82 -6.21 -23.05
CA ALA A 118 -8.48 -5.83 -23.52
C ALA A 118 -7.82 -4.81 -22.58
N ALA A 119 -8.56 -3.84 -22.05
CA ALA A 119 -8.05 -2.90 -21.05
C ALA A 119 -7.62 -3.62 -19.76
N ALA A 120 -8.45 -4.54 -19.24
CA ALA A 120 -8.13 -5.30 -18.03
C ALA A 120 -6.84 -6.12 -18.17
N ILE A 121 -6.70 -6.85 -19.28
CA ILE A 121 -5.50 -7.64 -19.58
C ILE A 121 -4.28 -6.72 -19.74
N ASN A 122 -4.44 -5.58 -20.41
CA ASN A 122 -3.35 -4.63 -20.59
C ASN A 122 -2.86 -4.03 -19.26
N HIS A 123 -3.77 -3.54 -18.40
CA HIS A 123 -3.40 -3.05 -17.07
C HIS A 123 -2.74 -4.15 -16.23
N SER A 124 -3.20 -5.39 -16.34
CA SER A 124 -2.61 -6.55 -15.66
C SER A 124 -1.16 -6.77 -16.07
N PHE A 125 -0.87 -6.84 -17.37
CA PHE A 125 0.49 -7.07 -17.87
C PHE A 125 1.41 -5.89 -17.62
N ALA A 126 0.91 -4.67 -17.80
CA ALA A 126 1.67 -3.45 -17.54
C ALA A 126 2.07 -3.36 -16.05
N LEU A 127 1.14 -3.65 -15.12
CA LEU A 127 1.45 -3.62 -13.69
C LEU A 127 2.38 -4.78 -13.30
N TYR A 128 2.16 -5.98 -13.83
CA TYR A 128 3.06 -7.13 -13.63
C TYR A 128 4.51 -6.77 -13.97
N VAL A 129 4.75 -6.20 -15.16
CA VAL A 129 6.09 -5.80 -15.61
C VAL A 129 6.67 -4.70 -14.71
N ALA A 130 5.86 -3.70 -14.36
CA ALA A 130 6.29 -2.57 -13.54
C ALA A 130 6.70 -3.01 -12.12
N VAL A 131 5.93 -3.90 -11.49
CA VAL A 131 6.28 -4.49 -10.19
C VAL A 131 7.54 -5.36 -10.32
N LEU A 132 7.60 -6.23 -11.33
CA LEU A 132 8.74 -7.13 -11.55
C LEU A 132 10.06 -6.38 -11.72
N MET A 133 10.09 -5.31 -12.51
CA MET A 133 11.32 -4.56 -12.78
C MET A 133 11.84 -3.76 -11.56
N SER A 134 10.97 -3.48 -10.59
CA SER A 134 11.28 -2.61 -9.44
C SER A 134 11.34 -3.36 -8.10
N THR A 135 10.89 -4.62 -8.05
CA THR A 135 10.78 -5.44 -6.83
C THR A 135 12.10 -5.52 -6.05
N ASN A 136 13.22 -5.81 -6.72
CA ASN A 136 14.54 -5.97 -6.08
C ASN A 136 15.18 -4.67 -5.59
N LYS A 137 14.59 -3.51 -5.91
CA LYS A 137 15.14 -2.19 -5.54
C LYS A 137 14.24 -1.44 -4.58
N SER A 138 12.94 -1.48 -4.81
CA SER A 138 11.95 -0.67 -4.10
C SER A 138 10.88 -1.49 -3.39
N GLY A 139 10.76 -2.79 -3.68
CA GLY A 139 9.58 -3.60 -3.36
C GLY A 139 8.49 -3.53 -4.42
N GLY A 140 8.59 -2.60 -5.38
CA GLY A 140 7.67 -2.48 -6.51
C GLY A 140 6.25 -2.15 -6.07
N HIS A 141 6.09 -1.07 -5.34
CA HIS A 141 4.78 -0.61 -4.88
C HIS A 141 3.96 -0.08 -6.05
N VAL A 142 4.58 0.78 -6.88
CA VAL A 142 4.03 1.33 -8.13
C VAL A 142 2.61 1.92 -7.95
N ASN A 143 2.29 2.35 -6.73
CA ASN A 143 0.94 2.74 -6.33
C ASN A 143 0.96 3.44 -4.96
N PRO A 144 0.48 4.69 -4.86
CA PRO A 144 0.41 5.39 -3.59
C PRO A 144 -0.40 4.67 -2.52
N ALA A 145 -1.48 3.97 -2.90
CA ALA A 145 -2.32 3.22 -1.96
C ALA A 145 -1.60 1.97 -1.43
N VAL A 146 -0.80 1.29 -2.24
CA VAL A 146 0.04 0.18 -1.80
C VAL A 146 1.13 0.70 -0.84
N THR A 147 1.78 1.80 -1.18
CA THR A 147 2.73 2.49 -0.27
C THR A 147 2.08 2.89 1.04
N PHE A 148 0.88 3.44 0.99
CA PHE A 148 0.12 3.79 2.19
C PHE A 148 -0.21 2.57 3.04
N GLY A 149 -0.69 1.49 2.42
CA GLY A 149 -0.97 0.22 3.11
C GLY A 149 0.27 -0.37 3.77
N ALA A 150 1.43 -0.37 3.09
CA ALA A 150 2.69 -0.79 3.68
C ALA A 150 3.12 0.11 4.85
N PHE A 151 2.88 1.43 4.74
CA PHE A 151 3.22 2.41 5.78
C PHE A 151 2.39 2.20 7.04
N ILE A 152 1.07 2.03 6.89
CA ILE A 152 0.16 1.71 7.99
C ILE A 152 0.58 0.41 8.68
N GLY A 153 1.01 -0.59 7.91
CA GLY A 153 1.52 -1.86 8.44
C GLY A 153 2.90 -1.80 9.07
N GLY A 154 3.62 -0.68 8.98
CA GLY A 154 4.98 -0.54 9.51
C GLY A 154 6.08 -1.17 8.63
N HIS A 155 5.79 -1.50 7.37
CA HIS A 155 6.74 -2.13 6.42
C HIS A 155 7.57 -1.12 5.62
N ILE A 156 7.28 0.16 5.77
CA ILE A 156 8.01 1.26 5.12
C ILE A 156 7.93 2.49 6.03
N THR A 157 8.98 3.31 6.05
CA THR A 157 9.00 4.54 6.86
C THR A 157 8.18 5.65 6.23
N LEU A 158 7.79 6.66 7.00
CA LEU A 158 7.09 7.83 6.48
C LEU A 158 7.92 8.58 5.43
N TYR A 159 9.21 8.84 5.71
CA TYR A 159 10.07 9.55 4.76
C TYR A 159 10.24 8.80 3.44
N ARG A 160 10.41 7.47 3.48
CA ARG A 160 10.50 6.65 2.27
C ARG A 160 9.17 6.62 1.52
N SER A 161 8.05 6.53 2.24
CA SER A 161 6.70 6.61 1.66
C SER A 161 6.46 7.91 0.89
N ILE A 162 6.87 9.05 1.47
CA ILE A 162 6.76 10.37 0.81
C ILE A 162 7.59 10.39 -0.48
N LEU A 163 8.82 9.88 -0.45
CA LEU A 163 9.65 9.80 -1.66
C LEU A 163 9.05 8.89 -2.72
N TYR A 164 8.45 7.77 -2.34
CA TYR A 164 7.75 6.89 -3.26
C TYR A 164 6.54 7.59 -3.88
N TRP A 165 5.72 8.28 -3.09
CA TRP A 165 4.59 9.04 -3.63
C TRP A 165 5.02 10.12 -4.61
N ILE A 166 6.08 10.88 -4.30
CA ILE A 166 6.62 11.87 -5.23
C ILE A 166 7.07 11.19 -6.53
N ALA A 167 7.84 10.10 -6.44
CA ALA A 167 8.32 9.36 -7.60
C ALA A 167 7.18 8.79 -8.45
N GLN A 168 6.17 8.20 -7.81
CA GLN A 168 4.98 7.63 -8.44
C GLN A 168 4.17 8.73 -9.15
N LEU A 169 3.88 9.84 -8.49
CA LEU A 169 3.13 10.94 -9.10
C LEU A 169 3.88 11.55 -10.29
N LEU A 170 5.19 11.78 -10.17
CA LEU A 170 6.02 12.27 -11.27
C LEU A 170 6.10 11.27 -12.43
N GLY A 171 6.26 9.98 -12.14
CA GLY A 171 6.32 8.92 -13.16
C GLY A 171 5.04 8.87 -13.99
N SER A 172 3.90 8.97 -13.32
CA SER A 172 2.59 9.03 -13.98
C SER A 172 2.41 10.29 -14.84
N ILE A 173 2.76 11.48 -14.32
CA ILE A 173 2.72 12.73 -15.10
C ILE A 173 3.58 12.62 -16.36
N VAL A 174 4.82 12.15 -16.22
CA VAL A 174 5.75 12.03 -17.35
C VAL A 174 5.22 11.03 -18.38
N ALA A 175 4.67 9.89 -17.95
CA ALA A 175 4.03 8.93 -18.86
C ALA A 175 2.88 9.57 -19.66
N CYS A 176 1.97 10.28 -18.98
CA CYS A 176 0.85 10.95 -19.65
C CYS A 176 1.31 12.06 -20.62
N LEU A 177 2.35 12.82 -20.28
CA LEU A 177 2.94 13.83 -21.18
C LEU A 177 3.57 13.19 -22.42
N LEU A 178 4.33 12.10 -22.24
CA LEU A 178 4.93 11.35 -23.34
C LEU A 178 3.88 10.71 -24.25
N LEU A 179 2.78 10.21 -23.66
CA LEU A 179 1.64 9.70 -24.41
C LEU A 179 0.94 10.79 -25.22
N LYS A 180 0.63 11.94 -24.60
CA LYS A 180 0.04 13.10 -25.30
C LYS A 180 0.91 13.53 -26.48
N TYR A 181 2.23 13.57 -26.31
CA TYR A 181 3.15 13.87 -27.40
C TYR A 181 3.14 12.80 -28.51
N SER A 182 3.05 11.52 -28.14
CA SER A 182 3.09 10.39 -29.08
C SER A 182 1.79 10.23 -29.88
N VAL A 183 0.66 10.55 -29.27
CA VAL A 183 -0.70 10.32 -29.81
C VAL A 183 -1.28 11.57 -30.48
N GLY A 184 -0.83 12.78 -30.11
CA GLY A 184 -1.39 14.06 -30.57
C GLY A 184 -2.55 14.55 -29.70
N ASP A 185 -3.52 15.26 -30.28
CA ASP A 185 -4.68 15.88 -29.57
C ASP A 185 -5.71 14.87 -29.00
N GLY A 186 -5.34 13.60 -28.81
CA GLY A 186 -6.19 12.60 -28.19
C GLY A 186 -6.44 12.87 -26.71
N GLU A 187 -7.70 12.80 -26.26
CA GLU A 187 -8.05 12.94 -24.84
C GLU A 187 -7.61 11.71 -24.04
N VAL A 188 -6.99 11.95 -22.88
CA VAL A 188 -6.47 10.92 -21.97
C VAL A 188 -7.30 10.86 -20.67
N SER A 189 -8.62 11.10 -20.73
CA SER A 189 -9.46 11.11 -19.52
C SER A 189 -10.68 10.20 -19.60
N SER A 190 -11.00 9.58 -18.47
CA SER A 190 -12.25 8.85 -18.23
C SER A 190 -12.54 8.89 -16.72
N PHE A 191 -13.71 9.37 -16.32
CA PHE A 191 -14.11 9.48 -14.92
C PHE A 191 -15.50 8.89 -14.70
N PRO A 192 -15.77 8.29 -13.53
CA PRO A 192 -17.07 7.69 -13.24
C PRO A 192 -18.17 8.77 -13.08
N PRO A 193 -19.39 8.50 -13.56
CA PRO A 193 -20.50 9.46 -13.49
C PRO A 193 -21.15 9.55 -12.10
N THR A 194 -20.99 8.55 -11.22
CA THR A 194 -21.61 8.53 -9.87
C THR A 194 -20.57 8.37 -8.75
N PRO A 195 -20.26 9.44 -7.98
CA PRO A 195 -19.14 9.45 -7.03
C PRO A 195 -19.26 8.43 -5.88
N ARG A 196 -20.43 8.36 -5.23
CA ARG A 196 -20.61 7.54 -4.01
C ARG A 196 -20.42 6.04 -4.26
N ASN A 197 -21.00 5.51 -5.32
CA ASN A 197 -20.87 4.08 -5.66
C ASN A 197 -19.42 3.77 -6.09
N ALA A 198 -18.76 4.72 -6.75
CA ALA A 198 -17.36 4.59 -7.13
C ALA A 198 -16.44 4.56 -5.90
N VAL A 199 -16.69 5.36 -4.85
CA VAL A 199 -15.91 5.28 -3.59
C VAL A 199 -15.97 3.87 -2.99
N VAL A 200 -17.16 3.30 -2.84
CA VAL A 200 -17.33 1.95 -2.27
C VAL A 200 -16.61 0.90 -3.12
N PHE A 201 -16.73 1.00 -4.43
CA PHE A 201 -16.07 0.09 -5.36
C PHE A 201 -14.54 0.20 -5.28
N GLU A 202 -13.99 1.41 -5.21
CA GLU A 202 -12.55 1.66 -5.02
C GLU A 202 -12.05 1.10 -3.69
N ILE A 203 -12.83 1.22 -2.60
CA ILE A 203 -12.48 0.63 -1.30
C ILE A 203 -12.31 -0.88 -1.44
N VAL A 204 -13.31 -1.57 -2.02
CA VAL A 204 -13.32 -3.04 -2.11
C VAL A 204 -12.21 -3.55 -3.03
N THR A 205 -12.06 -2.94 -4.20
CA THR A 205 -11.04 -3.38 -5.18
C THR A 205 -9.62 -3.08 -4.69
N THR A 206 -9.40 -1.92 -4.06
CA THR A 206 -8.08 -1.60 -3.48
C THR A 206 -7.78 -2.43 -2.24
N PHE A 207 -8.79 -2.76 -1.43
CA PHE A 207 -8.63 -3.74 -0.36
C PHE A 207 -8.10 -5.06 -0.92
N GLY A 208 -8.74 -5.61 -1.97
CA GLY A 208 -8.29 -6.84 -2.60
C GLY A 208 -6.86 -6.75 -3.15
N LEU A 209 -6.52 -5.65 -3.82
CA LEU A 209 -5.16 -5.40 -4.34
C LEU A 209 -4.11 -5.38 -3.22
N VAL A 210 -4.32 -4.57 -2.19
CA VAL A 210 -3.36 -4.44 -1.08
C VAL A 210 -3.30 -5.73 -0.27
N TYR A 211 -4.42 -6.42 -0.08
CA TYR A 211 -4.44 -7.74 0.55
C TYR A 211 -3.59 -8.75 -0.23
N THR A 212 -3.69 -8.79 -1.56
CA THR A 212 -2.80 -9.63 -2.40
C THR A 212 -1.33 -9.26 -2.18
N VAL A 213 -0.99 -7.96 -2.17
CA VAL A 213 0.38 -7.50 -1.89
C VAL A 213 0.85 -8.01 -0.52
N TYR A 214 0.00 -7.94 0.51
CA TYR A 214 0.34 -8.46 1.82
C TYR A 214 0.62 -9.96 1.78
N ALA A 215 -0.28 -10.74 1.19
CA ALA A 215 -0.17 -12.19 1.11
C ALA A 215 1.04 -12.68 0.31
N THR A 216 1.41 -11.97 -0.76
CA THR A 216 2.45 -12.44 -1.69
C THR A 216 3.82 -11.80 -1.48
N SER A 217 3.87 -10.59 -0.90
CA SER A 217 5.11 -9.79 -0.86
C SER A 217 5.54 -9.40 0.54
N ILE A 218 4.61 -9.17 1.47
CA ILE A 218 4.93 -8.63 2.81
C ILE A 218 4.99 -9.74 3.86
N ASP A 219 4.02 -10.65 3.88
CA ASP A 219 3.86 -11.67 4.92
C ASP A 219 5.15 -12.50 5.09
N PRO A 220 5.82 -12.50 6.25
CA PRO A 220 7.04 -13.25 6.46
C PRO A 220 6.83 -14.78 6.43
N LYS A 221 5.61 -15.26 6.62
CA LYS A 221 5.24 -16.69 6.60
C LYS A 221 4.88 -17.19 5.21
N ARG A 222 4.94 -16.33 4.18
CA ARG A 222 4.66 -16.70 2.79
C ARG A 222 5.65 -17.75 2.27
N SER A 223 5.18 -18.64 1.40
CA SER A 223 6.07 -19.62 0.76
C SER A 223 6.98 -18.95 -0.27
N ASN A 224 8.15 -19.54 -0.52
CA ASN A 224 9.08 -19.05 -1.56
C ASN A 224 8.41 -18.97 -2.94
N SER A 225 7.51 -19.90 -3.25
CA SER A 225 6.72 -19.87 -4.49
C SER A 225 5.82 -18.63 -4.58
N CYS A 226 5.25 -18.16 -3.46
CA CYS A 226 4.44 -16.95 -3.42
C CYS A 226 5.26 -15.71 -3.81
N VAL A 227 6.52 -15.64 -3.39
CA VAL A 227 7.42 -14.52 -3.73
C VAL A 227 7.66 -14.43 -5.24
N ILE A 228 7.88 -15.58 -5.89
CA ILE A 228 8.15 -15.66 -7.33
C ILE A 228 6.92 -15.20 -8.13
N ILE A 229 5.71 -15.57 -7.68
CA ILE A 229 4.46 -15.22 -8.39
C ILE A 229 3.84 -13.90 -7.92
N ALA A 230 4.44 -13.20 -6.96
CA ALA A 230 3.85 -11.98 -6.40
C ALA A 230 3.52 -10.93 -7.48
N PRO A 231 4.43 -10.58 -8.42
CA PRO A 231 4.12 -9.59 -9.44
C PRO A 231 2.93 -9.99 -10.34
N ILE A 232 2.82 -11.28 -10.71
CA ILE A 232 1.74 -11.75 -11.58
C ILE A 232 0.41 -11.84 -10.82
N ALA A 233 0.42 -12.24 -9.55
CA ALA A 233 -0.77 -12.23 -8.69
C ALA A 233 -1.32 -10.81 -8.48
N ILE A 234 -0.44 -9.83 -8.28
CA ILE A 234 -0.79 -8.41 -8.19
C ILE A 234 -1.43 -7.93 -9.51
N GLY A 235 -0.81 -8.22 -10.66
CA GLY A 235 -1.37 -7.89 -11.97
C GLY A 235 -2.75 -8.51 -12.22
N PHE A 236 -2.91 -9.82 -11.96
CA PHE A 236 -4.19 -10.51 -12.14
C PHE A 236 -5.28 -10.04 -11.17
N THR A 237 -4.93 -9.58 -9.98
CA THR A 237 -5.90 -8.94 -9.07
C THR A 237 -6.47 -7.67 -9.70
N VAL A 238 -5.62 -6.82 -10.28
CA VAL A 238 -6.06 -5.63 -11.04
C VAL A 238 -6.91 -6.01 -12.25
N CYS A 239 -6.54 -7.06 -12.98
CA CYS A 239 -7.34 -7.60 -14.09
C CYS A 239 -8.77 -7.93 -13.65
N ALA A 240 -8.91 -8.75 -12.60
CA ALA A 240 -10.19 -9.19 -12.08
C ALA A 240 -11.05 -8.01 -11.60
N ASN A 241 -10.43 -7.03 -10.93
CA ASN A 241 -11.10 -5.83 -10.46
C ASN A 241 -11.61 -4.96 -11.61
N ILE A 242 -10.81 -4.74 -12.67
CA ILE A 242 -11.26 -3.99 -13.86
C ILE A 242 -12.42 -4.71 -14.55
N LEU A 243 -12.35 -6.04 -14.70
CA LEU A 243 -13.44 -6.83 -15.29
C LEU A 243 -14.73 -6.78 -14.47
N SER A 244 -14.63 -6.62 -13.15
CA SER A 244 -15.81 -6.60 -12.26
C SER A 244 -16.64 -5.31 -12.35
N GLY A 245 -16.06 -4.19 -12.80
CA GLY A 245 -16.78 -2.92 -12.83
C GLY A 245 -16.00 -1.69 -13.29
N GLY A 246 -14.88 -1.85 -13.99
CA GLY A 246 -14.04 -0.73 -14.43
C GLY A 246 -14.78 0.30 -15.29
N THR A 247 -15.66 -0.15 -16.19
CA THR A 247 -16.48 0.74 -17.03
C THR A 247 -17.56 1.51 -16.26
N LEU A 248 -17.98 1.01 -15.10
CA LEU A 248 -19.04 1.61 -14.29
C LEU A 248 -18.49 2.55 -13.21
N PHE A 249 -17.40 2.16 -12.57
CA PHE A 249 -16.90 2.80 -11.35
C PHE A 249 -15.50 3.40 -11.46
N GLY A 250 -14.80 3.17 -12.56
CA GLY A 250 -13.48 3.76 -12.83
C GLY A 250 -12.28 2.99 -12.27
N ALA A 251 -12.50 1.85 -11.60
CA ALA A 251 -11.51 0.85 -11.09
C ALA A 251 -10.04 1.29 -11.11
N ALA A 252 -9.71 2.37 -10.40
CA ALA A 252 -8.40 2.98 -10.45
C ALA A 252 -7.42 2.15 -9.63
N MET A 253 -7.80 1.83 -8.38
CA MET A 253 -6.98 1.17 -7.36
C MET A 253 -5.65 1.89 -7.04
N ASN A 254 -5.30 2.92 -7.81
CA ASN A 254 -4.01 3.59 -7.87
C ASN A 254 -4.23 5.09 -8.12
N PRO A 255 -4.14 5.94 -7.07
CA PRO A 255 -4.34 7.38 -7.20
C PRO A 255 -3.40 8.05 -8.21
N ALA A 256 -2.14 7.61 -8.27
CA ALA A 256 -1.14 8.20 -9.15
C ALA A 256 -1.50 7.98 -10.62
N GLY A 257 -2.09 6.83 -10.97
CA GLY A 257 -2.45 6.54 -12.36
C GLY A 257 -3.43 7.55 -12.96
N LEU A 258 -4.47 7.92 -12.20
CA LEU A 258 -5.41 8.95 -12.62
C LEU A 258 -4.90 10.38 -12.40
N PHE A 259 -3.98 10.59 -11.45
CA PHE A 259 -3.44 11.92 -11.18
C PHE A 259 -2.65 12.48 -12.36
N GLY A 260 -1.82 11.65 -13.01
CA GLY A 260 -1.09 12.06 -14.22
C GLY A 260 -2.04 12.50 -15.34
N GLN A 261 -3.12 11.74 -15.55
CA GLN A 261 -4.15 12.06 -16.53
C GLN A 261 -4.85 13.37 -16.20
N ALA A 262 -5.25 13.57 -14.94
CA ALA A 262 -5.93 14.78 -14.46
C ALA A 262 -5.05 16.04 -14.65
N ILE A 263 -3.75 15.93 -14.36
CA ILE A 263 -2.78 17.02 -14.57
C ILE A 263 -2.65 17.37 -16.05
N VAL A 264 -2.49 16.38 -16.93
CA VAL A 264 -2.21 16.60 -18.36
C VAL A 264 -3.46 17.03 -19.15
N SER A 265 -4.63 16.53 -18.77
CA SER A 265 -5.92 16.88 -19.38
C SER A 265 -6.62 18.06 -18.70
N TRP A 266 -6.10 18.52 -17.56
CA TRP A 266 -6.71 19.54 -16.70
C TRP A 266 -8.16 19.22 -16.26
N THR A 267 -8.47 17.93 -16.12
CA THR A 267 -9.81 17.46 -15.75
C THR A 267 -9.77 16.78 -14.38
N TRP A 268 -10.51 17.36 -13.42
CA TRP A 268 -10.47 16.97 -12.00
C TRP A 268 -11.80 16.44 -11.45
N ASN A 269 -12.76 16.19 -12.34
CA ASN A 269 -14.11 15.76 -11.98
C ASN A 269 -14.05 14.47 -11.15
N ASN A 270 -14.63 14.52 -9.94
CA ASN A 270 -14.68 13.39 -9.01
C ASN A 270 -13.32 12.78 -8.64
N HIS A 271 -12.20 13.47 -8.90
CA HIS A 271 -10.87 12.91 -8.72
C HIS A 271 -10.59 12.47 -7.27
N TRP A 272 -11.18 13.17 -6.30
CA TRP A 272 -11.08 12.85 -4.87
C TRP A 272 -11.55 11.42 -4.52
N VAL A 273 -12.48 10.85 -5.29
CA VAL A 273 -13.02 9.49 -5.10
C VAL A 273 -11.90 8.46 -5.10
N HIS A 274 -10.96 8.61 -6.04
CA HIS A 274 -9.86 7.68 -6.24
C HIS A 274 -8.72 7.88 -5.25
N TRP A 275 -8.70 8.97 -4.49
CA TRP A 275 -7.78 9.14 -3.37
C TRP A 275 -8.37 8.57 -2.09
N LEU A 276 -9.61 8.96 -1.78
CA LEU A 276 -10.30 8.50 -0.57
C LEU A 276 -10.52 7.00 -0.61
N GLY A 277 -11.14 6.49 -1.67
CA GLY A 277 -11.54 5.09 -1.76
C GLY A 277 -10.35 4.14 -1.68
N THR A 278 -9.28 4.44 -2.43
CA THR A 278 -8.09 3.59 -2.46
C THR A 278 -7.33 3.60 -1.13
N PHE A 279 -7.19 4.77 -0.48
CA PHE A 279 -6.49 4.85 0.80
C PHE A 279 -7.27 4.19 1.93
N VAL A 280 -8.60 4.33 1.95
CA VAL A 280 -9.45 3.62 2.91
C VAL A 280 -9.36 2.11 2.69
N GLY A 281 -9.47 1.62 1.45
CA GLY A 281 -9.31 0.20 1.13
C GLY A 281 -7.93 -0.36 1.54
N ALA A 282 -6.86 0.39 1.25
CA ALA A 282 -5.50 0.02 1.62
C ALA A 282 -5.28 -0.04 3.14
N ALA A 283 -5.81 0.94 3.88
CA ALA A 283 -5.73 0.95 5.35
C ALA A 283 -6.47 -0.26 5.95
N ILE A 284 -7.68 -0.56 5.47
CA ILE A 284 -8.45 -1.71 5.95
C ILE A 284 -7.69 -3.01 5.66
N ALA A 285 -7.16 -3.19 4.45
CA ALA A 285 -6.39 -4.39 4.08
C ALA A 285 -5.16 -4.57 4.96
N SER A 286 -4.39 -3.51 5.15
CA SER A 286 -3.21 -3.52 6.02
C SER A 286 -3.56 -3.89 7.46
N LEU A 287 -4.55 -3.21 8.05
CA LEU A 287 -4.96 -3.46 9.44
C LEU A 287 -5.49 -4.88 9.62
N VAL A 288 -6.32 -5.36 8.70
CA VAL A 288 -6.85 -6.73 8.72
C VAL A 288 -5.70 -7.74 8.62
N TYR A 289 -4.79 -7.56 7.67
CA TYR A 289 -3.74 -8.54 7.44
C TYR A 289 -2.73 -8.60 8.58
N GLU A 290 -2.30 -7.43 9.06
CA GLU A 290 -1.39 -7.32 10.20
C GLU A 290 -1.96 -7.96 11.47
N THR A 291 -3.18 -7.57 11.85
CA THR A 291 -3.76 -7.97 13.13
C THR A 291 -4.21 -9.42 13.15
N ILE A 292 -4.64 -9.99 12.02
CA ILE A 292 -5.22 -11.34 11.98
C ILE A 292 -4.21 -12.39 11.53
N PHE A 293 -3.37 -12.10 10.53
CA PHE A 293 -2.54 -13.13 9.88
C PHE A 293 -1.05 -13.03 10.26
N ILE A 294 -0.49 -11.82 10.37
CA ILE A 294 0.93 -11.61 10.71
C ILE A 294 1.16 -11.67 12.23
N THR A 295 0.19 -11.23 13.04
CA THR A 295 0.25 -11.26 14.52
C THR A 295 0.09 -12.68 15.06
N ASN A 296 1.17 -13.45 14.95
CA ASN A 296 1.50 -14.65 15.70
C ASN A 296 3.02 -14.69 15.76
N LYS A 297 3.62 -13.73 16.47
CA LYS A 297 4.97 -13.85 17.02
C LYS A 297 4.79 -14.61 18.33
N SER A 298 5.22 -15.87 18.38
CA SER A 298 5.59 -16.45 19.66
C SER A 298 6.74 -15.61 20.22
N ASP A 299 6.72 -15.32 21.52
CA ASP A 299 7.69 -14.46 22.24
C ASP A 299 9.17 -14.90 22.10
N ASP A 300 9.44 -15.99 21.38
CA ASP A 300 10.76 -16.58 21.18
C ASP A 300 11.49 -16.09 19.90
N ASP A 301 10.83 -15.34 19.01
CA ASP A 301 11.33 -15.06 17.64
C ASP A 301 11.75 -13.59 17.43
N TRP A 302 12.63 -13.10 18.30
CA TRP A 302 13.28 -11.80 18.13
C TRP A 302 14.67 -11.98 17.48
N PRO A 303 14.88 -11.56 16.22
CA PRO A 303 16.24 -11.27 15.77
C PRO A 303 16.67 -10.01 16.52
N LEU A 304 17.66 -10.16 17.39
CA LEU A 304 18.34 -9.06 18.08
C LEU A 304 18.53 -7.88 17.12
N PRO A 305 18.20 -6.63 17.51
CA PRO A 305 18.47 -5.49 16.67
C PRO A 305 19.98 -5.49 16.45
N ILE A 306 20.39 -5.56 15.18
CA ILE A 306 21.75 -5.23 14.77
C ILE A 306 21.88 -3.73 15.02
N ILE A 307 22.17 -3.39 16.27
CA ILE A 307 22.78 -2.12 16.63
C ILE A 307 24.20 -2.22 16.07
N ILE A 308 24.44 -1.54 14.95
CA ILE A 308 25.79 -1.19 14.54
C ILE A 308 26.29 -0.17 15.58
N CYS A 309 26.82 -0.66 16.68
CA CYS A 309 27.73 0.09 17.54
C CYS A 309 29.11 -0.53 17.31
N GLY A 310 29.94 0.18 16.55
CA GLY A 310 31.33 -0.19 16.43
C GLY A 310 32.03 -0.04 17.77
N THR A 311 32.65 -1.12 18.25
CA THR A 311 33.98 -1.13 18.89
C THR A 311 34.51 -2.57 18.82
N TYR A 312 35.73 -2.71 18.32
CA TYR A 312 36.49 -3.96 18.29
C TYR A 312 36.67 -4.56 19.70
N SER A 313 36.59 -5.89 19.81
CA SER A 313 37.45 -6.67 20.71
C SER A 313 37.61 -8.09 20.19
N THR A 314 38.86 -8.54 20.18
CA THR A 314 39.38 -9.82 19.68
C THR A 314 39.10 -10.98 20.63
N GLU A 315 38.63 -12.12 20.14
CA GLU A 315 39.19 -13.45 20.42
C GLU A 315 38.46 -14.56 19.65
N GLY A 316 39.20 -15.61 19.32
CA GLY A 316 39.02 -16.41 18.13
C GLY A 316 37.82 -17.35 18.10
N ASN A 317 37.24 -17.49 16.90
CA ASN A 317 36.98 -18.76 16.25
C ASN A 317 36.73 -18.51 14.76
N SER A 318 37.17 -19.46 13.94
CA SER A 318 37.46 -19.34 12.51
C SER A 318 36.30 -18.87 11.61
N ILE A 319 36.63 -17.89 10.76
CA ILE A 319 35.82 -17.36 9.65
C ILE A 319 35.46 -18.45 8.60
N GLU A 320 36.11 -19.61 8.64
CA GLU A 320 35.80 -20.77 7.78
C GLU A 320 34.43 -21.42 8.08
N SER A 321 33.91 -21.32 9.32
CA SER A 321 32.69 -22.03 9.72
C SER A 321 31.38 -21.36 9.29
N LEU A 322 31.41 -20.08 8.93
CA LEU A 322 30.23 -19.32 8.50
C LEU A 322 30.04 -19.31 6.97
N ARG A 323 31.01 -19.81 6.21
CA ARG A 323 30.96 -19.84 4.73
C ARG A 323 30.10 -20.96 4.14
N GLN A 324 29.67 -21.93 4.93
CA GLN A 324 28.88 -23.08 4.44
C GLN A 324 27.36 -22.94 4.62
N LYS A 325 26.85 -21.90 5.29
CA LYS A 325 25.41 -21.82 5.63
C LYS A 325 24.55 -20.91 4.73
N PHE A 326 25.13 -20.21 3.75
CA PHE A 326 24.38 -19.26 2.90
C PHE A 326 24.75 -19.31 1.42
N LEU A 327 24.70 -20.50 0.83
CA LEU A 327 24.53 -20.64 -0.63
C LEU A 327 23.47 -21.71 -0.90
N PRO A 328 22.42 -21.37 -1.65
CA PRO A 328 21.79 -22.31 -2.57
C PRO A 328 22.11 -21.93 -4.03
N CYS A 329 22.25 -22.98 -4.83
CA CYS A 329 22.33 -22.98 -6.29
C CYS A 329 21.18 -22.23 -6.97
#